data_AF-L5LQ46-F1
#
_entry.id   AF-L5LQ46-F1
#
_cell.length_a   1.000
_cell.length_b   1.000
_cell.length_c   1.000
_cell.angle_alpha   90.00
_cell.angle_beta   90.00
_cell.angle_gamma   90.00
#
_symmetry.space_group_name_H-M   'P 1'
#
loop_
_entity.id
_entity.type
_entity.pdbx_description
1 polymer ?
#
loop_
_entity_poly.entity_id
_entity_poly.type
_entity_poly.pdbx_seq_one_letter_code
_entity_poly.pdbx_strand_id
1 'polypeptide(L)'
;MRELLESGHPTELACSLPGACEGGRPLTFSWAGAAVDSLDPQTLRSSVLTFTPRPGDTMARLTCQVKREGSRWSTQRTIRLNVSYAPGNLTIGVSFRNDPGRKEPLLFGLGPALGSGGAEGGAGRALFQGPLLLGKTSFLAP
;
A
#
# COMPACT_ATOMS: atom_id res chain seq x y z
N MET A 1 2.82 13.24 -13.90
CA MET A 1 1.63 12.91 -13.09
C MET A 1 1.95 11.75 -12.16
N ARG A 2 1.32 11.69 -10.99
CA ARG A 2 1.44 10.58 -10.03
C ARG A 2 0.05 10.02 -9.74
N GLU A 3 -0.05 8.71 -9.60
CA GLU A 3 -1.28 7.99 -9.24
C GLU A 3 -1.07 7.27 -7.91
N LEU A 4 -1.99 7.45 -6.96
CA LEU A 4 -1.98 6.72 -5.69
C LEU A 4 -2.88 5.51 -5.83
N LEU A 5 -2.29 4.33 -5.66
CA LEU A 5 -2.97 3.05 -5.86
C LEU A 5 -2.82 2.18 -4.61
N GLU A 6 -3.78 1.31 -4.37
CA GLU A 6 -3.70 0.32 -3.30
C GLU A 6 -3.26 -1.02 -3.85
N SER A 7 -2.19 -1.59 -3.28
CA SER A 7 -1.68 -2.90 -3.68
C SER A 7 -2.80 -3.95 -3.64
N GLY A 8 -2.83 -4.82 -4.65
CA GLY A 8 -3.80 -5.93 -4.75
C GLY A 8 -5.22 -5.53 -5.18
N HIS A 9 -5.51 -4.23 -5.28
CA HIS A 9 -6.83 -3.75 -5.70
C HIS A 9 -6.82 -3.39 -7.20
N PRO A 10 -7.65 -4.04 -8.04
CA PRO A 10 -7.76 -3.67 -9.44
C PRO A 10 -8.16 -2.20 -9.57
N THR A 11 -7.39 -1.43 -10.32
CA THR A 11 -7.64 -0.01 -10.58
C THR A 11 -7.70 0.27 -12.07
N GLU A 12 -8.56 1.19 -12.48
CA GLU A 12 -8.69 1.62 -13.88
C GLU A 12 -7.87 2.89 -14.14
N LEU A 13 -6.98 2.83 -15.12
CA LEU A 13 -6.20 3.96 -15.59
C LEU A 13 -6.72 4.40 -16.95
N ALA A 14 -7.23 5.63 -17.02
CA ALA A 14 -7.71 6.21 -18.27
C ALA A 14 -6.61 6.96 -19.01
N CYS A 15 -6.56 6.74 -20.32
CA CYS A 15 -5.73 7.49 -21.24
C CYS A 15 -6.58 8.23 -22.26
N SER A 16 -6.31 9.53 -22.39
CA SER A 16 -7.05 10.42 -23.27
C SER A 16 -6.08 11.33 -24.03
N LEU A 17 -6.52 11.77 -25.21
CA LEU A 17 -5.83 12.79 -26.01
C LEU A 17 -6.49 14.15 -25.77
N PRO A 18 -5.80 15.12 -25.15
CA PRO A 18 -6.36 16.46 -24.99
C PRO A 18 -6.79 17.07 -26.32
N GLY A 19 -7.98 17.69 -26.37
CA GLY A 19 -8.53 18.29 -27.59
C GLY A 19 -9.09 17.30 -28.61
N ALA A 20 -9.26 16.03 -28.26
CA ALA A 20 -10.08 15.11 -29.05
C ALA A 20 -11.57 15.37 -28.80
N CYS A 21 -12.36 15.37 -29.88
CA CYS A 21 -13.82 15.47 -29.84
C CYS A 21 -14.45 14.11 -30.18
N GLU A 22 -15.64 13.86 -29.66
CA GLU A 22 -16.47 12.71 -30.05
C GLU A 22 -16.79 12.75 -31.56
N GLY A 23 -16.77 11.59 -32.23
CA GLY A 23 -16.90 11.51 -33.69
C GLY A 23 -15.69 12.00 -34.49
N GLY A 24 -14.58 12.35 -33.82
CA GLY A 24 -13.30 12.65 -34.47
C GLY A 24 -12.64 11.42 -35.10
N ARG A 25 -11.46 11.62 -35.69
CA ARG A 25 -10.70 10.50 -36.28
C ARG A 25 -10.39 9.43 -35.21
N PRO A 26 -10.40 8.13 -35.58
CA PRO A 26 -10.08 7.05 -34.67
C PRO A 26 -8.73 7.25 -33.96
N LEU A 27 -8.70 6.89 -32.68
CA LEU A 27 -7.51 6.93 -31.84
C LEU A 27 -7.06 5.51 -31.53
N THR A 28 -5.75 5.28 -31.62
CA THR A 28 -5.09 4.07 -31.16
C THR A 28 -4.41 4.36 -29.83
N PHE A 29 -4.61 3.47 -28.87
CA PHE A 29 -4.01 3.56 -27.54
C PHE A 29 -2.96 2.45 -27.38
N SER A 30 -1.92 2.71 -26.62
CA SER A 30 -1.00 1.68 -26.15
C SER A 30 -0.45 2.03 -24.78
N TRP A 31 -0.32 1.02 -23.93
CA TRP A 31 0.29 1.10 -22.61
C TRP A 31 1.64 0.37 -22.60
N ALA A 32 2.61 0.93 -21.89
CA ALA A 32 3.95 0.37 -21.76
C ALA A 32 4.54 0.65 -20.37
N GLY A 33 5.32 -0.29 -19.84
CA GLY A 33 6.10 -0.14 -18.62
C GLY A 33 6.21 -1.43 -17.82
N ALA A 34 7.30 -1.56 -17.05
CA ALA A 34 7.64 -2.79 -16.33
C ALA A 34 6.51 -3.39 -15.48
N ALA A 35 5.64 -2.56 -14.91
CA ALA A 35 4.54 -3.03 -14.08
C ALA A 35 3.43 -3.77 -14.87
N VAL A 36 3.29 -3.49 -16.17
CA VAL A 36 2.22 -4.01 -17.05
C VAL A 36 2.73 -4.96 -18.14
N ASP A 37 4.03 -5.25 -18.20
CA ASP A 37 4.64 -6.12 -19.22
C ASP A 37 4.12 -7.57 -19.16
N SER A 38 3.58 -7.99 -18.01
CA SER A 38 2.97 -9.30 -17.84
C SER A 38 1.49 -9.38 -18.27
N LEU A 39 0.87 -8.26 -18.63
CA LEU A 39 -0.53 -8.23 -19.06
C LEU A 39 -0.67 -8.67 -20.52
N ASP A 40 -1.88 -9.08 -20.88
CA ASP A 40 -2.17 -9.48 -22.26
C ASP A 40 -1.99 -8.27 -23.22
N PRO A 41 -1.28 -8.43 -24.36
CA PRO A 41 -1.01 -7.33 -25.29
C PRO A 41 -2.26 -6.64 -25.86
N GLN A 42 -3.42 -7.30 -25.93
CA GLN A 42 -4.66 -6.66 -26.36
C GLN A 42 -5.22 -5.73 -25.28
N THR A 43 -5.10 -6.10 -24.00
CA THR A 43 -5.50 -5.22 -22.89
C THR A 43 -4.70 -3.93 -22.86
N LEU A 44 -3.43 -3.99 -23.26
CA LEU A 44 -2.55 -2.82 -23.37
C LEU A 44 -2.92 -1.88 -24.53
N ARG A 45 -3.84 -2.26 -25.43
CA ARG A 45 -4.30 -1.41 -26.55
C ARG A 45 -5.61 -0.66 -26.28
N SER A 46 -6.12 -0.77 -25.06
CA SER A 46 -7.35 -0.09 -24.62
C SER A 46 -7.08 1.35 -24.17
N SER A 47 -8.10 2.21 -24.28
CA SER A 47 -8.07 3.57 -23.70
C SER A 47 -8.08 3.53 -22.18
N VAL A 48 -8.73 2.52 -21.60
CA VAL A 48 -8.78 2.26 -20.17
C VAL A 48 -8.07 0.94 -19.88
N LEU A 49 -7.07 1.01 -18.99
CA LEU A 49 -6.31 -0.16 -18.56
C LEU A 49 -6.75 -0.56 -17.14
N THR A 50 -7.25 -1.77 -16.98
CA THR A 50 -7.44 -2.39 -15.67
C THR A 50 -6.14 -3.02 -15.23
N PHE A 51 -5.58 -2.55 -14.11
CA PHE A 51 -4.28 -2.94 -13.60
C PHE A 51 -4.35 -3.21 -12.10
N THR A 52 -3.76 -4.32 -11.65
CA THR A 52 -3.64 -4.64 -10.22
C THR A 52 -2.20 -4.38 -9.76
N PRO A 53 -1.94 -3.31 -9.00
CA PRO A 53 -0.61 -2.93 -8.55
C PRO A 53 -0.06 -3.92 -7.52
N ARG A 54 1.25 -4.16 -7.59
CA ARG A 54 2.02 -4.90 -6.59
C ARG A 54 2.84 -3.94 -5.74
N PRO A 55 3.26 -4.32 -4.52
CA PRO A 55 4.10 -3.48 -3.68
C PRO A 55 5.39 -3.02 -4.38
N GLY A 56 5.99 -3.91 -5.18
CA GLY A 56 7.21 -3.64 -5.96
C GLY A 56 7.04 -2.68 -7.14
N ASP A 57 5.81 -2.36 -7.54
CA ASP A 57 5.55 -1.42 -8.64
C ASP A 57 5.65 0.05 -8.19
N THR A 58 5.94 0.31 -6.92
CA THR A 58 6.14 1.66 -6.38
C THR A 58 7.23 2.40 -7.16
N MET A 59 6.94 3.65 -7.56
CA MET A 59 7.79 4.49 -8.42
C MET A 59 7.96 3.99 -9.87
N ALA A 60 7.34 2.88 -10.26
CA ALA A 60 7.35 2.44 -11.65
C ALA A 60 6.70 3.48 -12.57
N ARG A 61 7.11 3.49 -13.83
CA ARG A 61 6.60 4.40 -14.86
C ARG A 61 5.71 3.63 -15.81
N LEU A 62 4.44 4.02 -15.85
CA LEU A 62 3.52 3.60 -16.90
C LEU A 62 3.40 4.70 -17.93
N THR A 63 3.44 4.31 -19.18
CA THR A 63 3.38 5.20 -20.32
C THR A 63 2.19 4.81 -21.18
N CYS A 64 1.25 5.73 -21.32
CA CYS A 64 0.25 5.62 -22.37
C CYS A 64 0.69 6.43 -23.59
N GLN A 65 0.59 5.85 -24.77
CA GLN A 65 0.71 6.55 -26.05
C GLN A 65 -0.65 6.56 -26.74
N VAL A 66 -1.01 7.73 -27.27
CA VAL A 66 -2.22 7.91 -28.09
C VAL A 66 -1.81 8.40 -29.46
N LYS A 67 -2.23 7.69 -30.48
CA LYS A 67 -1.99 8.04 -31.88
C LYS A 67 -3.31 8.26 -32.59
N ARG A 68 -3.45 9.39 -33.29
CA ARG A 68 -4.62 9.64 -34.15
C ARG A 68 -4.39 9.04 -35.53
N GLU A 69 -5.38 8.38 -36.09
CA GLU A 69 -5.29 7.80 -37.43
C GLU A 69 -4.97 8.86 -38.49
N GLY A 70 -4.08 8.51 -39.43
CA GLY A 70 -3.59 9.42 -40.47
C GLY A 70 -2.64 10.51 -39.95
N SER A 71 -2.26 10.50 -38.67
CA SER A 71 -1.24 11.40 -38.13
C SER A 71 0.09 10.67 -37.92
N ARG A 72 1.19 11.37 -38.22
CA ARG A 72 2.55 10.89 -37.92
C ARG A 72 2.92 11.10 -36.44
N TRP A 73 2.18 11.96 -35.75
CA TRP A 73 2.45 12.34 -34.36
C TRP A 73 1.72 11.43 -33.37
N SER A 74 2.42 11.02 -32.31
CA SER A 74 1.82 10.40 -31.13
C SER A 74 1.98 11.31 -29.92
N THR A 75 0.98 11.33 -29.06
CA THR A 75 1.06 12.00 -27.76
C THR A 75 1.31 10.95 -26.69
N GLN A 76 2.17 11.27 -25.73
CA GLN A 76 2.53 10.35 -24.66
C GLN A 76 2.20 10.95 -23.28
N ARG A 77 1.60 10.15 -22.40
CA ARG A 77 1.38 10.48 -20.99
C ARG A 77 2.11 9.48 -20.12
N THR A 78 2.98 9.97 -19.24
CA THR A 78 3.69 9.12 -18.27
C THR A 78 3.15 9.34 -16.86
N ILE A 79 2.74 8.23 -16.24
CA ILE A 79 2.19 8.14 -14.89
C ILE A 79 3.24 7.46 -14.02
N ARG A 80 3.59 8.08 -12.90
CA ARG A 80 4.42 7.44 -11.87
C ARG A 80 3.52 6.82 -10.81
N LEU A 81 3.74 5.55 -10.51
CA LEU A 81 2.93 4.83 -9.54
C LEU A 81 3.38 5.14 -8.12
N ASN A 82 2.43 5.33 -7.22
CA ASN A 82 2.62 5.39 -5.79
C ASN A 82 1.70 4.33 -5.17
N VAL A 83 2.27 3.20 -4.76
CA VAL A 83 1.47 2.06 -4.30
C VAL A 83 1.52 1.99 -2.78
N SER A 84 0.37 2.14 -2.14
CA SER A 84 0.22 1.87 -0.71
C SER A 84 0.02 0.37 -0.49
N TYR A 85 0.62 -0.16 0.57
CA TYR A 85 0.47 -1.56 0.95
C TYR A 85 0.68 -1.74 2.46
N ALA A 86 0.04 -2.75 3.05
CA ALA A 86 0.26 -3.11 4.43
C ALA A 86 1.65 -3.76 4.61
N PRO A 87 2.40 -3.46 5.69
CA PRO A 87 3.65 -4.15 5.99
C PRO A 87 3.43 -5.66 6.14
N GLY A 88 4.22 -6.46 5.43
CA GLY A 88 4.30 -7.91 5.67
C GLY A 88 5.09 -8.20 6.93
N ASN A 89 4.68 -9.21 7.71
CA ASN A 89 5.37 -9.67 8.94
C ASN A 89 5.58 -8.57 9.99
N LEU A 90 4.50 -7.88 10.36
CA LEU A 90 4.54 -6.87 11.41
C LEU A 90 4.64 -7.53 12.79
N THR A 91 5.77 -7.36 13.47
CA THR A 91 5.92 -7.71 14.90
C THR A 91 5.76 -6.46 15.75
N ILE A 92 4.69 -6.41 16.56
CA ILE A 92 4.44 -5.29 17.48
C ILE A 92 5.01 -5.64 18.86
N GLY A 93 5.95 -4.84 19.34
CA GLY A 93 6.47 -4.93 20.72
C GLY A 93 5.88 -3.84 21.60
N VAL A 94 5.22 -4.22 22.69
CA VAL A 94 4.71 -3.30 23.71
C VAL A 94 5.51 -3.51 25.00
N SER A 95 6.05 -2.44 25.57
CA SER A 95 6.74 -2.48 26.86
C SER A 95 6.10 -1.53 27.85
N PHE A 96 5.86 -2.02 29.06
CA PHE A 96 5.36 -1.23 30.18
C PHE A 96 6.52 -0.87 31.10
N ARG A 97 6.57 0.38 31.57
CA ARG A 97 7.44 0.74 32.70
C ARG A 97 6.76 0.27 33.98
N ASN A 98 7.48 -0.49 34.79
CA ASN A 98 7.04 -0.82 36.14
C ASN A 98 7.24 0.45 37.00
N ASP A 99 6.18 1.23 37.21
CA ASP A 99 6.16 2.23 38.27
C ASP A 99 5.92 1.52 39.61
N PRO A 100 6.85 1.58 40.58
CA PRO A 100 6.64 1.01 41.90
C PRO A 100 5.74 1.92 42.73
N GLY A 101 4.45 1.99 42.38
CA GLY A 101 3.46 2.85 43.02
C GLY A 101 2.26 2.05 43.53
N ARG A 102 2.32 1.68 44.82
CA ARG A 102 1.20 1.22 45.68
C ARG A 102 0.47 -0.07 45.22
N LYS A 103 0.91 -1.21 45.76
CA LYS A 103 0.12 -2.45 45.75
C LYS A 103 -1.12 -2.27 46.63
N GLU A 104 -2.30 -2.28 46.04
CA GLU A 104 -3.52 -2.67 46.76
C GLU A 104 -3.79 -4.15 46.44
N PRO A 105 -3.82 -5.05 47.45
CA PRO A 105 -4.00 -6.48 47.19
C PRO A 105 -5.49 -6.80 47.11
N LEU A 106 -6.01 -7.05 45.91
CA LEU A 106 -7.27 -7.77 45.78
C LEU A 106 -7.00 -9.25 46.05
N LEU A 107 -7.42 -9.69 47.25
CA LEU A 107 -7.44 -11.09 47.68
C LEU A 107 -8.39 -11.89 46.79
N PHE A 108 -7.88 -12.91 46.07
CA PHE A 108 -8.65 -14.12 45.78
C PHE A 108 -7.74 -15.35 45.78
N GLY A 109 -8.05 -16.29 46.68
CA GLY A 109 -7.84 -17.73 46.43
C GLY A 109 -6.59 -18.37 47.01
N LEU A 110 -6.79 -19.20 48.03
CA LEU A 110 -5.85 -20.05 48.77
C LEU A 110 -5.15 -21.14 47.93
N GLY A 111 -3.93 -21.52 48.35
CA GLY A 111 -3.42 -22.90 48.23
C GLY A 111 -2.03 -23.06 47.58
N PRO A 112 -1.00 -23.59 48.27
CA PRO A 112 0.38 -23.64 47.78
C PRO A 112 0.79 -25.04 47.26
N ALA A 113 1.76 -25.08 46.34
CA ALA A 113 2.86 -26.04 46.41
C ALA A 113 4.03 -25.64 45.51
N LEU A 114 5.19 -25.67 46.15
CA LEU A 114 6.58 -25.55 45.74
C LEU A 114 6.97 -26.25 44.41
N GLY A 115 7.74 -25.56 43.56
CA GLY A 115 8.45 -26.16 42.42
C GLY A 115 9.39 -25.18 41.72
N SER A 116 10.70 -25.37 41.91
CA SER A 116 11.83 -24.61 41.36
C SER A 116 12.07 -24.82 39.86
N GLY A 117 12.55 -23.79 39.14
CA GLY A 117 13.17 -23.98 37.81
C GLY A 117 13.48 -22.66 37.10
N GLY A 118 14.75 -22.39 36.81
CA GLY A 118 15.30 -21.08 36.44
C GLY A 118 14.92 -20.51 35.08
N ALA A 119 15.06 -19.18 34.99
CA ALA A 119 14.96 -18.38 33.77
C ALA A 119 16.36 -18.15 33.18
N GLU A 120 16.59 -18.61 31.95
CA GLU A 120 17.62 -18.02 31.09
C GLU A 120 16.99 -16.88 30.27
N GLY A 121 17.45 -15.66 30.52
CA GLY A 121 17.07 -14.46 29.80
C GLY A 121 17.96 -14.21 28.60
N GLY A 122 17.35 -13.74 27.51
CA GLY A 122 18.05 -13.23 26.33
C GLY A 122 17.43 -11.92 25.84
N ALA A 123 18.14 -10.81 26.10
CA ALA A 123 17.92 -9.45 25.59
C ALA A 123 17.82 -9.41 24.05
N GLY A 124 17.20 -8.45 23.35
CA GLY A 124 16.77 -7.09 23.65
C GLY A 124 17.00 -6.22 22.40
N ARG A 125 16.48 -4.97 22.45
CA ARG A 125 16.73 -3.77 21.60
C ARG A 125 15.59 -3.38 20.66
N ALA A 126 14.91 -2.29 21.05
CA ALA A 126 14.11 -1.43 20.21
C ALA A 126 14.77 -0.05 20.15
N LEU A 127 14.83 0.55 18.97
CA LEU A 127 15.00 1.99 18.81
C LEU A 127 14.00 2.47 17.76
N PHE A 128 13.07 3.29 18.23
CA PHE A 128 12.12 4.05 17.44
C PHE A 128 12.76 5.37 17.00
N GLN A 129 12.56 5.74 15.75
CA GLN A 129 12.66 7.13 15.30
C GLN A 129 11.35 7.45 14.55
N GLY A 130 10.54 8.35 15.14
CA GLY A 130 9.14 8.67 14.75
C GLY A 130 8.99 9.60 13.53
N PRO A 131 7.95 10.47 13.42
CA PRO A 131 6.74 10.54 14.27
C PRO A 131 5.38 10.76 13.54
N LEU A 132 4.28 10.45 14.27
CA LEU A 132 2.92 11.09 14.30
C LEU A 132 1.96 10.87 13.09
N LEU A 133 0.64 10.68 13.23
CA LEU A 133 -0.35 11.40 14.05
C LEU A 133 -1.60 10.57 14.43
N LEU A 134 -2.27 11.11 15.45
CA LEU A 134 -3.40 10.66 16.26
C LEU A 134 -4.66 10.21 15.53
N GLY A 135 -5.23 9.09 15.99
CA GLY A 135 -6.66 8.81 15.95
C GLY A 135 -7.15 8.45 17.34
N LYS A 136 -7.67 9.44 18.08
CA LYS A 136 -8.45 9.22 19.31
C LYS A 136 -9.75 8.51 18.93
N THR A 137 -9.99 7.32 19.45
CA THR A 137 -11.35 6.77 19.55
C THR A 137 -11.63 6.37 20.99
N SER A 138 -12.57 7.10 21.56
CA SER A 138 -13.11 7.03 22.91
C SER A 138 -14.01 5.80 23.10
N PHE A 139 -14.02 5.31 24.33
CA PHE A 139 -14.81 4.20 24.88
C PHE A 139 -16.33 4.35 24.70
N LEU A 140 -17.04 3.22 24.60
CA LEU A 140 -18.25 2.94 25.38
C LEU A 140 -18.49 1.42 25.46
N ALA A 141 -18.64 0.94 26.69
CA ALA A 141 -19.11 -0.39 27.06
C ALA A 141 -20.61 -0.56 26.66
N PRO A 142 -21.11 -1.79 26.62
CA PRO A 142 -21.71 -2.36 27.84
C PRO A 142 -21.02 -3.63 28.35
#